data_AF-A0A8H7IJT6-F1
#
_entry.id   AF-A0A8H7IJT6-F1
#
_cell.length_a   1.000
_cell.length_b   1.000
_cell.length_c   1.000
_cell.angle_alpha   90.00
_cell.angle_beta   90.00
_cell.angle_gamma   90.00
#
_symmetry.space_group_name_H-M   'P 1'
#
loop_
_entity.id
_entity.type
_entity.pdbx_description
1 polymer ?
#
loop_
_entity_poly.entity_id
_entity_poly.type
_entity_poly.pdbx_seq_one_letter_code
_entity_poly.pdbx_strand_id
1 'polypeptide(L)'
;MGDKQLPDEAIHLASGMLTAGYSSVIATMWSVYDDDAPLVADRVYAQLMKDGGIGNGEAGRALHNAVGELRDKVGEKEYSRWVPYIHIGS
;
A
#
# COMPACT_ATOMS: atom_id res chain seq x y z
N MET A 1 -18.02 0.17 0.08
CA MET A 1 -17.90 1.09 1.23
C MET A 1 -17.14 0.37 2.32
N GLY A 2 -15.83 0.61 2.44
CA GLY A 2 -15.05 0.08 3.56
C GLY A 2 -15.38 0.88 4.83
N ASP A 3 -15.54 0.17 5.94
CA ASP A 3 -15.90 0.74 7.23
C ASP A 3 -14.81 1.71 7.74
N LYS A 4 -15.20 2.70 8.54
CA LYS A 4 -14.29 3.73 9.08
C LYS A 4 -13.53 3.26 10.34
N GLN A 5 -13.80 2.03 10.80
CA GLN A 5 -13.24 1.42 12.01
C GLN A 5 -12.06 0.45 11.74
N LEU A 6 -11.57 0.41 10.49
CA LEU A 6 -10.72 -0.67 9.96
C LEU A 6 -9.18 -0.65 10.20
N PRO A 7 -8.53 0.33 10.86
CA PRO A 7 -7.08 0.26 11.07
C PRO A 7 -6.65 -1.05 11.74
N ASP A 8 -7.42 -1.48 12.73
CA ASP A 8 -7.19 -2.74 13.43
C ASP A 8 -7.43 -3.93 12.49
N GLU A 9 -8.50 -3.94 11.71
CA GLU A 9 -8.78 -5.04 10.77
C GLU A 9 -7.68 -5.22 9.72
N ALA A 10 -7.14 -4.13 9.17
CA ALA A 10 -6.05 -4.19 8.20
C ALA A 10 -4.79 -4.86 8.79
N ILE A 11 -4.46 -4.57 10.04
CA ILE A 11 -3.32 -5.18 10.75
C ILE A 11 -3.59 -6.67 11.01
N HIS A 12 -4.79 -7.03 11.45
CA HIS A 12 -5.16 -8.42 11.70
C HIS A 12 -5.14 -9.25 10.40
N LEU A 13 -5.65 -8.71 9.29
CA LEU A 13 -5.62 -9.36 7.98
C LEU A 13 -4.20 -9.51 7.44
N ALA A 14 -3.37 -8.46 7.54
CA ALA A 14 -1.97 -8.53 7.13
C ALA A 14 -1.21 -9.59 7.94
N SER A 15 -1.44 -9.65 9.26
CA SER A 15 -0.87 -10.67 10.13
C SER A 15 -1.32 -12.09 9.72
N GLY A 16 -2.59 -12.26 9.34
CA GLY A 16 -3.13 -13.51 8.81
C GLY A 16 -2.46 -13.93 7.50
N MET A 17 -2.25 -13.00 6.57
CA MET A 17 -1.54 -13.27 5.30
C MET A 17 -0.09 -13.67 5.54
N LEU A 18 0.63 -12.95 6.41
CA LEU A 18 2.01 -13.32 6.76
C LEU A 18 2.07 -14.72 7.41
N THR A 19 1.14 -15.04 8.30
CA THR A 19 1.02 -16.38 8.92
C THR A 19 0.73 -17.47 7.88
N ALA A 20 -0.01 -17.14 6.81
CA ALA A 20 -0.27 -18.04 5.69
C ALA A 20 0.93 -18.21 4.73
N GLY A 21 2.07 -17.57 5.01
CA GLY A 21 3.31 -17.74 4.25
C GLY A 21 3.59 -16.66 3.20
N TYR A 22 2.80 -15.59 3.17
CA TYR A 22 3.14 -14.42 2.34
C TYR A 22 4.34 -13.71 2.95
N SER A 23 5.33 -13.36 2.12
CA SER A 23 6.56 -12.69 2.57
C SER A 23 6.37 -11.19 2.83
N SER A 24 5.35 -10.61 2.19
CA SER A 24 5.16 -9.17 2.08
C SER A 24 3.68 -8.86 1.82
N VAL A 25 3.13 -7.87 2.52
CA VAL A 25 1.73 -7.43 2.38
C VAL A 25 1.70 -5.91 2.21
N ILE A 26 0.99 -5.45 1.17
CA ILE A 26 0.58 -4.05 1.01
C ILE A 26 -0.92 -3.98 1.33
N ALA A 27 -1.30 -3.02 2.18
CA ALA A 27 -2.66 -2.85 2.64
C ALA A 27 -3.01 -1.37 2.82
N THR A 28 -4.27 -1.09 3.13
CA THR A 28 -4.78 0.24 3.47
C THR A 28 -5.42 0.21 4.86
N MET A 29 -5.03 1.11 5.74
CA MET A 29 -5.58 1.20 7.11
C MET A 29 -7.07 1.58 7.15
N TRP A 30 -7.53 2.33 6.16
CA TRP A 30 -8.94 2.71 6.01
C TRP A 30 -9.28 2.85 4.53
N SER A 31 -10.56 3.13 4.24
CA SER A 31 -11.05 3.34 2.88
C SER A 31 -10.25 4.39 2.13
N VAL A 32 -9.75 4.02 0.96
CA VAL A 32 -9.10 4.91 0.00
C VAL A 32 -10.08 5.39 -1.05
N TYR A 33 -9.69 6.43 -1.79
CA TYR A 33 -10.48 6.94 -2.90
C TYR A 33 -10.30 6.04 -4.13
N ASP A 34 -11.41 5.76 -4.82
CA ASP A 34 -11.42 4.88 -5.99
C ASP A 34 -10.50 5.37 -7.12
N ASP A 35 -10.30 6.68 -7.25
CA ASP A 35 -9.40 7.27 -8.25
C ASP A 35 -7.91 7.13 -7.90
N ASP A 36 -7.58 6.87 -6.63
CA ASP A 36 -6.19 6.79 -6.15
C ASP A 36 -5.66 5.37 -6.17
N ALA A 37 -6.52 4.38 -5.86
CA ALA A 37 -6.11 2.98 -5.75
C ALA A 37 -5.51 2.42 -7.06
N PRO A 38 -6.07 2.66 -8.27
CA PRO A 38 -5.46 2.23 -9.52
C PRO A 38 -4.09 2.84 -9.75
N LEU A 39 -3.92 4.14 -9.45
CA LEU A 39 -2.63 4.81 -9.60
C LEU A 39 -1.57 4.18 -8.70
N VAL A 40 -1.88 3.94 -7.43
CA VAL A 40 -0.93 3.32 -6.50
C VAL A 40 -0.60 1.89 -6.92
N ALA A 41 -1.60 1.09 -7.29
CA ALA A 41 -1.41 -0.28 -7.74
C ALA A 41 -0.55 -0.35 -9.02
N ASP A 42 -0.85 0.46 -10.03
CA ASP A 42 -0.11 0.50 -11.29
C ASP A 42 1.36 0.84 -11.06
N ARG A 43 1.65 1.81 -10.19
CA ARG A 43 3.03 2.21 -9.87
C ARG A 43 3.78 1.14 -9.08
N VAL A 44 3.13 0.51 -8.11
CA VAL A 44 3.73 -0.60 -7.35
C VAL A 44 4.10 -1.74 -8.29
N TYR A 45 3.15 -2.23 -9.09
CA TYR A 45 3.40 -3.36 -9.99
C TYR A 45 4.41 -3.00 -11.08
N ALA A 46 4.36 -1.79 -11.64
CA ALA A 46 5.35 -1.36 -12.63
C ALA A 46 6.77 -1.34 -12.06
N GLN A 47 6.96 -0.91 -10.80
CA GLN A 47 8.27 -0.93 -10.15
C GLN A 47 8.74 -2.36 -9.87
N LEU A 48 7.87 -3.21 -9.32
CA LEU A 48 8.22 -4.61 -9.02
C LEU A 48 8.58 -5.41 -10.27
N MET A 49 7.87 -5.18 -11.38
CA MET A 49 8.19 -5.80 -12.66
C MET A 49 9.55 -5.36 -13.22
N LYS A 50 9.98 -4.12 -12.92
CA LYS A 50 11.31 -3.64 -13.29
C LYS A 50 12.40 -4.20 -12.38
N ASP A 51 12.12 -4.30 -11.08
CA ASP A 51 13.08 -4.77 -10.09
C ASP A 51 13.30 -6.29 -10.18
N GLY A 52 12.35 -7.03 -10.76
CA GLY A 52 12.51 -8.45 -11.12
C GLY A 52 12.32 -9.43 -9.95
N GLY A 53 11.81 -8.98 -8.81
CA GLY A 53 11.54 -9.83 -7.65
C GLY A 53 10.94 -9.08 -6.46
N ILE A 54 10.47 -9.85 -5.48
CA ILE A 54 9.96 -9.39 -4.18
C ILE A 54 10.70 -10.21 -3.12
N GLY A 55 11.56 -9.59 -2.30
CA GLY A 55 12.24 -10.34 -1.24
C GLY A 55 13.28 -9.60 -0.39
N ASN A 56 13.60 -8.34 -0.73
CA ASN A 56 14.58 -7.52 -0.01
C ASN A 56 14.13 -6.05 0.05
N GLY A 57 12.86 -5.80 0.40
CA GLY A 57 12.29 -4.47 0.59
C GLY A 57 11.74 -3.81 -0.68
N GLU A 58 11.73 -4.49 -1.83
CA GLU A 58 11.25 -3.92 -3.10
C GLU A 58 9.78 -3.52 -3.01
N ALA A 59 8.94 -4.31 -2.34
CA ALA A 59 7.52 -4.00 -2.16
C ALA A 59 7.31 -2.71 -1.36
N GLY A 60 8.03 -2.55 -0.25
CA GLY A 60 7.98 -1.33 0.55
C GLY A 60 8.49 -0.11 -0.22
N ARG A 61 9.59 -0.25 -0.98
CA ARG A 61 10.12 0.82 -1.83
C ARG A 61 9.16 1.19 -2.96
N ALA A 62 8.57 0.19 -3.62
CA ALA A 62 7.60 0.41 -4.68
C ALA A 62 6.37 1.16 -4.16
N LEU A 63 5.86 0.77 -2.97
CA LEU A 63 4.76 1.48 -2.33
C LEU A 63 5.16 2.91 -1.94
N HIS A 64 6.34 3.11 -1.35
CA HIS A 64 6.83 4.44 -0.99
C HIS A 64 6.85 5.39 -2.19
N ASN A 65 7.38 4.92 -3.34
CA ASN A 65 7.43 5.72 -4.55
C ASN A 65 6.03 6.04 -5.09
N ALA A 66 5.13 5.04 -5.11
CA ALA A 66 3.76 5.22 -5.57
C ALA A 66 2.97 6.22 -4.71
N VAL A 67 3.10 6.12 -3.38
CA VAL A 67 2.48 7.04 -2.41
C VAL A 67 3.08 8.44 -2.53
N GLY A 68 4.39 8.56 -2.79
CA GLY A 68 5.04 9.82 -3.08
C GLY A 68 4.46 10.52 -4.31
N GLU A 69 4.28 9.79 -5.42
CA GLU A 69 3.65 10.32 -6.63
C GLU A 69 2.20 10.73 -6.39
N LEU A 70 1.44 9.92 -5.65
CA LEU A 70 0.08 10.28 -5.27
C LEU A 70 0.07 11.59 -4.46
N ARG A 71 0.93 11.69 -3.43
CA ARG A 71 1.07 12.89 -2.60
C ARG A 71 1.38 14.13 -3.43
N ASP A 72 2.28 14.02 -4.39
CA ASP A 72 2.66 15.14 -5.26
C ASP A 72 1.51 15.55 -6.19
N LYS A 73 0.68 14.58 -6.63
CA LYS A 73 -0.50 14.81 -7.48
C LYS A 73 -1.67 15.46 -6.73
N VAL A 74 -1.97 15.00 -5.51
CA VAL A 74 -3.16 15.45 -4.76
C VAL A 74 -2.84 16.63 -3.82
N GLY A 75 -1.57 16.82 -3.48
CA GLY A 75 -1.10 17.84 -2.56
C GLY A 75 -0.86 17.32 -1.15
N GLU A 76 0.15 17.89 -0.48
CA GLU A 76 0.61 17.45 0.85
C GLU A 76 -0.52 17.47 1.90
N LYS A 77 -1.45 18.43 1.81
CA LYS A 77 -2.55 18.60 2.77
C LYS A 77 -3.65 17.54 2.66
N GLU A 78 -3.66 16.73 1.60
CA GLU A 78 -4.64 15.67 1.37
C GLU A 78 -4.23 14.36 2.07
N TYR A 79 -3.85 14.45 3.36
CA TYR A 79 -3.33 13.33 4.14
C TYR A 79 -4.21 12.07 4.10
N SER A 80 -5.53 12.25 4.09
CA SER A 80 -6.50 11.15 4.05
C SER A 80 -6.39 10.28 2.80
N ARG A 81 -5.81 10.80 1.72
CA ARG A 81 -5.67 10.13 0.43
C ARG A 81 -4.41 9.28 0.34
N TRP A 82 -3.30 9.71 0.93
CA TRP A 82 -1.99 9.07 0.73
C TRP A 82 -1.38 8.45 2.00
N VAL A 83 -1.78 8.86 3.20
CA VAL A 83 -1.34 8.22 4.46
C VAL A 83 -1.85 6.79 4.69
N PRO A 84 -3.06 6.34 4.23
CA PRO A 84 -3.57 5.02 4.64
C PRO A 84 -2.76 3.83 4.15
N TYR A 85 -1.94 4.00 3.11
CA TYR A 85 -1.19 2.91 2.50
C TYR A 85 -0.06 2.45 3.42
N ILE A 86 -0.05 1.16 3.72
CA ILE A 86 0.94 0.53 4.59
C ILE A 86 1.55 -0.70 3.93
N HIS A 87 2.78 -1.00 4.33
CA HIS A 87 3.52 -2.21 3.96
C HIS A 87 3.98 -2.92 5.24
N ILE A 88 3.83 -4.25 5.27
CA ILE A 88 4.24 -5.10 6.38
C ILE A 88 4.92 -6.34 5.81
N GLY A 89 6.11 -6.67 6.32
CA GLY A 89 6.92 -7.80 5.87
C GLY A 89 8.23 -7.34 5.23
N SER A 90 8.90 -8.27 4.55
CA SER A 90 10.18 -8.05 3.85
C SER A 90 9.99 -7.69 2.39
#